data_AF-A9LGR6-F1
#
_entry.id   AF-A9LGR6-F1
#
_cell.length_a   1.000
_cell.length_b   1.000
_cell.length_c   1.000
_cell.angle_alpha   90.00
_cell.angle_beta   90.00
_cell.angle_gamma   90.00
#
_symmetry.space_group_name_H-M   'P 1'
#
loop_
_entity.id
_entity.type
_entity.pdbx_description
1 polymer ?
#
loop_
_entity_poly.entity_id
_entity_poly.type
_entity_poly.pdbx_seq_one_letter_code
_entity_poly.pdbx_strand_id
1 'polypeptide(L)' 'MIVTDLLEILPLADSIAKIWYALPLVVVVSLVYGATRHEYLHEILTQSYRSLIWVTGFMAIIFAVIFVAGYWN' A
#
# COMPACT_ATOMS: atom_id res chain seq x y z
N MET A 1 23.88 18.33 17.43
CA MET A 1 22.86 19.05 16.64
C MET A 1 22.85 18.53 15.21
N ILE A 2 23.81 18.88 14.33
CA ILE A 2 23.79 18.38 12.93
C ILE A 2 23.85 16.84 12.82
N VAL A 3 24.68 16.18 13.64
CA VAL A 3 24.85 14.71 13.61
C VAL A 3 23.62 13.98 14.18
N THR A 4 22.95 14.57 15.17
CA THR A 4 21.72 14.01 15.77
C THR A 4 20.54 14.12 14.82
N ASP A 5 20.42 15.24 14.10
CA ASP A 5 19.37 15.42 13.08
C ASP A 5 19.54 14.40 11.93
N LEU A 6 20.78 14.16 11.49
CA LEU A 6 21.07 13.15 10.46
C LEU A 6 20.72 11.72 10.91
N LEU A 7 20.94 11.39 12.18
CA LEU A 7 20.59 10.07 12.73
C LEU A 7 19.08 9.82 12.80
N GLU A 8 18.26 10.87 12.91
CA GLU A 8 16.79 10.78 12.88
C GLU A 8 16.22 10.74 11.45
N ILE A 9 16.86 11.44 10.50
CA ILE A 9 16.40 11.50 9.11
C ILE A 9 16.66 10.19 8.35
N LEU A 10 17.78 9.51 8.61
CA LEU A 10 18.14 8.25 7.95
C LEU A 10 17.10 7.12 8.11
N PRO A 11 16.61 6.79 9.32
CA PRO A 11 15.58 5.76 9.50
C PRO A 11 14.21 6.18 8.96
N LEU A 12 13.89 7.48 8.96
CA LEU A 12 12.66 7.99 8.36
C LEU A 12 12.69 7.82 6.83
N ALA A 13 13.81 8.17 6.20
CA ALA A 13 14.02 7.99 4.76
C ALA A 13 13.94 6.52 4.35
N ASP A 14 14.54 5.60 5.12
CA ASP A 14 14.45 4.15 4.89
C ASP A 14 13.02 3.63 5.02
N SER A 15 12.26 4.12 6.01
CA SER A 15 10.85 3.74 6.20
C SER A 15 9.97 4.22 5.04
N ILE A 16 10.18 5.46 4.56
CA ILE A 16 9.46 6.02 3.40
C ILE A 16 9.82 5.24 2.14
N ALA A 17 11.09 4.89 1.94
CA ALA A 17 11.54 4.10 0.80
C ALA A 17 10.88 2.71 0.78
N LYS A 18 10.66 2.10 1.94
CA LYS A 18 9.98 0.79 2.03
C LYS A 18 8.51 0.84 1.63
N ILE A 19 7.79 1.91 1.99
CA ILE A 19 6.38 2.08 1.63
C ILE A 19 6.19 2.14 0.12
N TRP A 20 7.17 2.66 -0.62
CA TRP A 20 7.13 2.68 -2.09
C TRP A 20 7.05 1.28 -2.72
N TYR A 21 7.56 0.24 -2.06
CA TYR A 21 7.42 -1.14 -2.56
C TYR A 21 6.00 -1.67 -2.48
N ALA A 22 5.11 -1.07 -1.69
CA ALA A 22 3.71 -1.47 -1.62
C ALA A 22 2.97 -1.20 -2.94
N LEU A 23 3.31 -0.13 -3.65
CA LEU A 23 2.65 0.26 -4.90
C LEU A 23 2.78 -0.81 -6.01
N PRO A 24 3.99 -1.24 -6.45
CA PRO A 24 4.10 -2.26 -7.47
C PRO A 24 3.52 -3.61 -6.99
N LEU A 25 3.62 -3.92 -5.70
CA LEU A 25 3.13 -5.18 -5.15
C LEU A 25 1.60 -5.27 -5.21
N VAL A 26 0.88 -4.21 -4.80
CA VAL A 26 -0.58 -4.15 -4.87
C VAL A 26 -1.06 -4.19 -6.32
N VAL A 27 -0.37 -3.50 -7.22
CA VAL A 27 -0.67 -3.52 -8.66
C VAL A 27 -0.52 -4.93 -9.23
N VAL A 28 0.60 -5.61 -8.97
CA VAL A 28 0.86 -6.97 -9.46
C VAL A 28 -0.16 -7.97 -8.91
N VAL A 29 -0.41 -7.98 -7.61
CA VAL A 29 -1.38 -8.90 -7.00
C VAL A 29 -2.78 -8.70 -7.57
N SER A 30 -3.20 -7.44 -7.76
CA SER A 30 -4.52 -7.12 -8.32
C SER A 30 -4.65 -7.55 -9.78
N LEU A 31 -3.60 -7.35 -10.58
CA LEU A 31 -3.54 -7.80 -11.99
C LEU A 31 -3.59 -9.32 -12.10
N VAL A 32 -2.75 -10.03 -11.33
CA VAL A 32 -2.70 -11.51 -11.33
C VAL A 32 -4.06 -12.08 -10.96
N TYR A 33 -4.69 -11.55 -9.91
CA TYR A 33 -6.02 -12.00 -9.50
C TYR A 33 -7.08 -11.82 -10.60
N GLY A 34 -7.11 -10.66 -11.27
CA GLY A 34 -8.04 -10.43 -12.39
C GLY A 34 -7.79 -11.35 -13.58
N ALA A 35 -6.50 -11.58 -13.91
CA ALA A 35 -6.07 -12.42 -15.03
C ALA A 35 -6.34 -13.91 -14.81
N THR A 36 -6.35 -14.40 -13.56
CA THR A 36 -6.70 -15.80 -13.27
C THR A 36 -8.18 -16.11 -13.42
N ARG A 37 -9.05 -15.08 -13.39
CA ARG A 37 -10.51 -15.26 -13.35
C ARG A 37 -11.18 -15.02 -14.70
N HIS A 38 -10.61 -14.17 -15.55
CA HIS A 38 -11.22 -13.75 -16.80
C HIS A 38 -10.21 -13.86 -17.94
N GLU A 39 -10.69 -14.23 -19.13
CA GLU A 39 -9.88 -14.40 -20.34
C GLU A 39 -9.87 -13.13 -21.21
N TYR A 40 -10.90 -12.29 -21.09
CA TYR A 40 -11.01 -11.04 -21.82
C TYR A 40 -10.30 -9.89 -21.12
N LEU A 41 -9.45 -9.16 -21.84
CA LEU A 41 -8.65 -8.05 -21.32
C LEU A 41 -9.50 -6.99 -20.57
N HIS A 42 -10.68 -6.66 -21.09
CA HIS A 42 -11.57 -5.69 -20.46
C HIS A 42 -12.05 -6.15 -19.08
N GLU A 43 -12.40 -7.43 -18.95
CA GLU A 43 -12.86 -8.02 -17.69
C GLU A 43 -11.71 -8.17 -16.69
N ILE A 44 -10.50 -8.53 -17.17
CA ILE A 44 -9.28 -8.56 -16.37
C ILE A 44 -9.05 -7.20 -15.72
N LEU A 45 -8.99 -6.12 -16.51
CA LEU A 45 -8.71 -4.78 -15.99
C LEU A 45 -9.79 -4.31 -15.01
N THR A 46 -11.07 -4.58 -15.30
CA THR A 46 -12.19 -4.19 -14.43
C THR A 46 -12.11 -4.90 -13.08
N GLN A 47 -11.88 -6.21 -13.09
CA GLN A 47 -11.77 -6.99 -11.86
C GLN A 47 -10.50 -6.63 -11.08
N SER A 48 -9.37 -6.48 -11.76
CA SER A 48 -8.11 -6.04 -11.16
C SER A 48 -8.23 -4.68 -10.49
N TYR A 49 -8.88 -3.70 -11.15
CA TYR A 49 -9.12 -2.39 -10.57
C TYR A 49 -10.01 -2.48 -9.31
N ARG A 50 -11.08 -3.28 -9.36
CA ARG A 50 -11.95 -3.51 -8.20
C ARG A 50 -11.19 -4.14 -7.03
N SER A 51 -10.31 -5.10 -7.31
CA SER A 51 -9.44 -5.72 -6.30
C SER A 51 -8.42 -4.73 -5.74
N LEU A 52 -7.84 -3.88 -6.57
CA LEU A 52 -6.90 -2.83 -6.15
C LEU A 52 -7.55 -1.86 -5.17
N ILE A 53 -8.78 -1.41 -5.47
CA ILE A 53 -9.57 -0.57 -4.55
C ILE A 53 -9.82 -1.29 -3.23
N TRP A 54 -10.23 -2.57 -3.27
CA TRP A 54 -10.52 -3.33 -2.07
C TRP A 54 -9.31 -3.53 -1.16
N VAL A 55 -8.17 -3.93 -1.73
CA VAL A 55 -6.92 -4.13 -0.97
C VAL A 55 -6.44 -2.82 -0.36
N THR A 56 -6.37 -1.76 -1.18
CA THR A 56 -5.90 -0.45 -0.72
C THR A 56 -6.85 0.15 0.32
N GLY A 57 -8.16 0.07 0.08
CA GLY A 57 -9.18 0.56 1.00
C GLY A 57 -9.18 -0.17 2.33
N PHE A 58 -9.06 -1.50 2.30
CA PHE A 58 -8.96 -2.30 3.52
C PHE A 58 -7.72 -1.93 4.34
N MET A 59 -6.56 -1.82 3.71
CA MET A 59 -5.34 -1.39 4.39
C MET A 59 -5.46 0.03 4.94
N ALA A 60 -6.04 0.97 4.19
CA ALA A 60 -6.28 2.33 4.64
C ALA A 60 -7.18 2.38 5.88
N ILE A 61 -8.22 1.55 5.95
CA ILE A 61 -9.09 1.42 7.13
C ILE A 61 -8.30 0.94 8.33
N ILE A 62 -7.46 -0.09 8.20
CA ILE A 62 -6.62 -0.58 9.30
C ILE A 62 -5.70 0.54 9.80
N PHE A 63 -5.02 1.24 8.89
CA PHE A 63 -4.16 2.37 9.23
C PHE A 63 -4.92 3.47 9.96
N ALA A 64 -6.13 3.82 9.50
CA ALA A 64 -6.97 4.82 10.16
C ALA A 64 -7.36 4.39 11.58
N VAL A 65 -7.74 3.13 11.78
CA VAL A 65 -8.07 2.60 13.11
C VAL A 65 -6.87 2.66 14.05
N ILE A 66 -5.69 2.22 13.60
CA ILE A 66 -4.45 2.27 14.40
C ILE A 66 -4.10 3.72 14.73
N PHE A 67 -4.22 4.64 13.76
CA PHE A 67 -3.94 6.05 13.97
C PHE A 67 -4.85 6.69 15.02
N VAL A 68 -6.17 6.41 14.93
CA VAL A 68 -7.15 6.91 15.91
C VAL A 68 -6.92 6.29 17.29
N ALA A 69 -6.63 4.98 17.36
CA ALA A 69 -6.32 4.31 18.61
C ALA A 69 -5.06 4.87 19.27
N GLY A 70 -4.01 5.15 18.48
CA GLY A 70 -2.78 5.77 18.95
C GLY A 70 -2.97 7.22 19.40
N TYR A 71 -3.90 7.98 18.80
CA TYR A 71 -4.21 9.34 19.25
C TYR A 71 -4.89 9.38 20.63
N TRP A 72 -5.63 8.34 20.98
CA TRP A 72 -6.36 8.26 22.26
C TRP A 72 -5.48 7.82 23.43
N ASN A 73 -4.29 7.25 23.16
CA ASN A 73 -3.35 6.76 24.15
C ASN A 73 -2.22 7.76 24.42
#